data_AF-A0A7C6EP04-F1
#
_entry.id   AF-A0A7C6EP04-F1
#
_cell.length_a   1.000
_cell.length_b   1.000
_cell.length_c   1.000
_cell.angle_alpha   90.00
_cell.angle_beta   90.00
_cell.angle_gamma   90.00
#
_symmetry.space_group_name_H-M   'P 1'
#
loop_
_entity.id
_entity.type
_entity.pdbx_description
1 polymer ?
#
loop_
_entity_poly.entity_id
_entity_poly.type
_entity_poly.pdbx_seq_one_letter_code
_entity_poly.pdbx_strand_id
1 'polypeptide(L)'
;MVKDKEQGQNILALRWGGLGDLLIVLPALRLIKHLLKRSRITLIARSSYGDLLKGALIVDEVISLEDSSVSYLFQNKPEIKGKWLEAFDLVVSWLNKPQVEWADRMKRSLSQKFVAIIADKREFPLTRHFFEATAKFLGKEAPSQ
;
A
#
# COMPACT_ATOMS: atom_id res chain seq x y z
N MET A 1 -5.25 24.93 12.08
CA MET A 1 -3.98 25.65 12.19
C MET A 1 -2.88 24.62 12.38
N VAL A 2 -1.75 24.74 11.66
CA VAL A 2 -0.48 23.97 11.79
C VAL A 2 -0.55 22.57 11.12
N LYS A 3 0.13 22.21 10.01
CA LYS A 3 1.32 22.74 9.30
C LYS A 3 1.23 22.50 7.78
N ASP A 4 1.92 23.36 7.05
CA ASP A 4 2.34 23.22 5.66
C ASP A 4 2.74 21.80 5.27
N LYS A 5 2.00 21.19 4.33
CA LYS A 5 2.40 19.96 3.61
C LYS A 5 3.35 20.28 2.45
N GLU A 6 4.39 21.06 2.73
CA GLU A 6 5.44 21.31 1.73
C GLU A 6 6.44 20.14 1.59
N GLN A 7 6.49 19.23 2.56
CA GLN A 7 7.29 18.00 2.51
C GLN A 7 6.53 16.87 1.78
N GLY A 8 7.21 16.23 0.84
CA GLY A 8 6.70 15.05 0.14
C GLY A 8 6.45 13.89 1.11
N GLN A 9 5.40 13.09 0.87
CA GLN A 9 5.04 11.96 1.74
C GLN A 9 5.78 10.69 1.33
N ASN A 10 6.40 10.01 2.29
CA ASN A 10 6.95 8.67 2.10
C ASN A 10 5.86 7.63 2.34
N ILE A 11 5.53 6.88 1.30
CA ILE A 11 4.44 5.90 1.30
C ILE A 11 5.02 4.51 1.12
N LEU A 12 4.68 3.61 2.04
CA LEU A 12 4.92 2.18 1.87
C LEU A 12 3.64 1.53 1.34
N ALA A 13 3.73 0.91 0.17
CA ALA A 13 2.65 0.20 -0.47
C ALA A 13 2.91 -1.30 -0.46
N LEU A 14 1.87 -2.08 -0.19
CA LEU A 14 2.01 -3.53 -0.11
C LEU A 14 0.72 -4.26 -0.52
N ARG A 15 0.89 -5.28 -1.35
CA ARG A 15 -0.18 -6.17 -1.83
C ARG A 15 0.33 -7.60 -1.78
N TRP A 16 -0.41 -8.45 -1.08
CA TRP A 16 -0.16 -9.88 -1.07
C TRP A 16 -0.53 -10.50 -2.41
N GLY A 17 0.32 -11.39 -2.93
CA GLY A 17 0.02 -12.21 -4.09
C GLY A 17 1.04 -12.12 -5.21
N GLY A 18 0.59 -12.46 -6.42
CA GLY A 18 1.43 -12.46 -7.63
C GLY A 18 1.30 -11.18 -8.46
N LEU A 19 1.79 -11.22 -9.70
CA LEU A 19 1.67 -10.10 -10.64
C LEU A 19 0.20 -9.72 -10.88
N GLY A 20 -0.70 -10.70 -11.02
CA GLY A 20 -2.13 -10.43 -11.22
C GLY A 20 -2.75 -9.62 -10.08
N ASP A 21 -2.40 -9.95 -8.82
CA ASP A 21 -2.80 -9.19 -7.64
C ASP A 21 -2.25 -7.76 -7.63
N LEU A 22 -1.02 -7.58 -8.11
CA LEU A 22 -0.40 -6.27 -8.24
C LEU A 22 -1.07 -5.42 -9.32
N LEU A 23 -1.45 -6.02 -10.46
CA LEU A 23 -2.17 -5.33 -11.53
C LEU A 23 -3.57 -4.88 -11.09
N ILE A 24 -4.24 -5.65 -10.23
CA ILE A 24 -5.53 -5.28 -9.64
C ILE A 24 -5.44 -3.96 -8.85
N VAL A 25 -4.32 -3.69 -8.16
CA VAL A 25 -4.15 -2.46 -7.36
C VAL A 25 -3.46 -1.33 -8.13
N LEU A 26 -3.10 -1.56 -9.39
CA LEU A 26 -2.38 -0.59 -10.20
C LEU A 26 -3.11 0.75 -10.34
N PRO A 27 -4.44 0.81 -10.58
CA PRO A 27 -5.15 2.09 -10.64
C PRO A 27 -5.12 2.83 -9.30
N ALA A 28 -5.18 2.11 -8.18
CA ALA A 28 -5.09 2.71 -6.84
C ALA A 28 -3.70 3.31 -6.57
N LEU A 29 -2.62 2.61 -6.96
CA LEU A 29 -1.25 3.14 -6.90
C LEU A 29 -1.09 4.41 -7.74
N ARG A 30 -1.59 4.39 -8.99
CA ARG A 30 -1.57 5.57 -9.86
C ARG A 30 -2.37 6.73 -9.28
N LEU A 31 -3.52 6.45 -8.66
CA LEU A 31 -4.33 7.45 -7.98
C LEU A 31 -3.57 8.12 -6.84
N ILE A 32 -2.89 7.34 -6.00
CA ILE A 32 -2.05 7.87 -4.91
C ILE A 32 -0.98 8.80 -5.49
N LYS A 33 -0.23 8.34 -6.50
CA LYS A 33 0.83 9.14 -7.13
C LYS A 33 0.29 10.44 -7.74
N HIS A 34 -0.89 10.38 -8.37
CA HIS A 34 -1.54 11.53 -9.00
C HIS A 34 -2.03 12.56 -7.97
N LEU A 35 -2.71 12.11 -6.91
CA LEU A 35 -3.28 13.00 -5.90
C LEU A 35 -2.22 13.54 -4.93
N LEU A 36 -1.19 12.74 -4.65
CA LEU A 36 -0.09 13.09 -3.76
C LEU A 36 1.16 13.38 -4.60
N LYS A 37 1.15 14.50 -5.34
CA LYS A 37 2.16 14.84 -6.37
C LYS A 37 3.63 14.82 -5.92
N ARG A 38 3.92 14.98 -4.63
CA ARG A 38 5.28 14.92 -4.06
C ARG A 38 5.56 13.62 -3.29
N SER A 39 4.69 12.61 -3.41
CA SER A 39 4.89 11.35 -2.71
C SER A 39 5.97 10.50 -3.35
N ARG A 40 6.73 9.80 -2.49
CA ARG A 40 7.58 8.68 -2.88
C ARG A 40 6.90 7.38 -2.44
N ILE A 41 6.65 6.49 -3.39
CA ILE A 41 6.02 5.20 -3.14
C ILE A 41 7.11 4.12 -3.17
N THR A 42 7.33 3.50 -2.03
CA THR A 42 8.11 2.27 -1.90
C THR A 42 7.14 1.09 -1.92
N LEU A 43 7.32 0.16 -2.86
CA LEU A 43 6.48 -1.02 -3.01
C LEU A 43 7.18 -2.25 -2.45
N ILE A 44 6.53 -3.00 -1.57
CA ILE A 44 6.96 -4.35 -1.23
C ILE A 44 6.32 -5.33 -2.22
N ALA A 45 7.15 -5.96 -3.07
CA ALA A 45 6.72 -6.93 -4.07
C ALA A 45 7.88 -7.87 -4.43
N ARG A 46 7.60 -8.93 -5.20
CA ARG A 46 8.70 -9.70 -5.84
C ARG A 46 9.44 -8.77 -6.79
N SER A 47 10.78 -8.84 -6.81
CA SER A 47 11.61 -7.88 -7.55
C SER A 47 11.20 -7.75 -9.02
N SER A 48 10.99 -8.88 -9.71
CA SER A 48 10.60 -8.89 -11.13
C SER A 48 9.28 -8.15 -11.42
N TYR A 49 8.34 -8.12 -10.48
CA TYR A 49 7.08 -7.41 -10.64
C TYR A 49 7.19 -5.95 -10.18
N GLY A 50 7.92 -5.70 -9.10
CA GLY A 50 8.15 -4.35 -8.61
C GLY A 50 8.94 -3.51 -9.60
N ASP A 51 10.00 -4.08 -10.20
CA ASP A 51 10.86 -3.40 -11.16
C ASP A 51 10.09 -2.98 -12.42
N LEU A 52 9.07 -3.75 -12.83
CA LEU A 52 8.16 -3.36 -13.90
C LEU A 52 7.41 -2.06 -13.55
N LEU A 53 6.86 -1.97 -12.34
CA LEU A 53 6.14 -0.77 -11.90
C LEU A 53 7.08 0.42 -11.67
N LYS A 54 8.31 0.16 -11.22
CA LYS A 54 9.36 1.19 -11.08
C LYS A 54 9.78 1.73 -12.45
N GLY A 55 10.01 0.86 -13.43
CA GLY A 55 10.31 1.25 -14.81
C GLY A 55 9.18 2.02 -15.49
N ALA A 56 7.92 1.73 -15.12
CA ALA A 56 6.74 2.49 -15.57
C ALA A 56 6.50 3.80 -14.79
N LEU A 57 7.40 4.16 -13.85
CA LEU A 57 7.31 5.36 -13.00
C LEU A 57 6.02 5.42 -12.15
N ILE A 58 5.45 4.26 -11.82
CA ILE A 58 4.26 4.15 -10.96
C ILE A 58 4.65 4.14 -9.49
N VAL A 59 5.82 3.56 -9.20
CA VAL A 59 6.46 3.55 -7.87
C VAL A 59 7.89 4.05 -8.00
N ASP A 60 8.45 4.56 -6.91
CA ASP A 60 9.79 5.15 -6.89
C ASP A 60 10.84 4.11 -6.44
N GLU A 61 10.47 3.26 -5.49
CA GLU A 61 11.35 2.22 -4.94
C GLU A 61 10.63 0.89 -4.80
N VAL A 62 11.44 -0.18 -4.79
CA VAL A 62 10.96 -1.56 -4.62
C VAL A 62 11.80 -2.21 -3.52
N ILE A 63 11.13 -2.78 -2.54
CA ILE A 63 11.74 -3.72 -1.59
C ILE A 63 11.25 -5.11 -1.97
N SER A 64 12.20 -6.00 -2.21
CA SER A 64 11.93 -7.40 -2.53
C SER A 64 11.18 -8.07 -1.37
N LEU A 65 10.13 -8.85 -1.66
CA LEU A 65 9.45 -9.69 -0.68
C LEU A 65 10.40 -10.73 -0.04
N GLU A 66 11.46 -11.08 -0.75
CA GLU A 66 12.50 -12.00 -0.32
C GLU A 66 13.55 -11.32 0.58
N ASP A 67 13.51 -10.00 0.72
CA ASP A 67 14.41 -9.26 1.58
C ASP A 67 14.10 -9.54 3.07
N SER A 68 15.13 -9.98 3.81
CA SER A 68 15.06 -10.26 5.25
C SER A 68 14.58 -9.07 6.09
N SER A 69 14.79 -7.84 5.60
CA SER A 69 14.35 -6.59 6.24
C SER A 69 12.83 -6.39 6.19
N VAL A 70 12.09 -7.14 5.37
CA VAL A 70 10.62 -7.08 5.30
C VAL A 70 9.95 -8.42 5.47
N SER A 71 10.68 -9.53 5.39
CA SER A 71 10.13 -10.89 5.49
C SER A 71 9.33 -11.11 6.79
N TYR A 72 9.71 -10.45 7.88
CA TYR A 72 9.01 -10.55 9.17
C TYR A 72 7.58 -9.97 9.14
N LEU A 73 7.27 -9.06 8.19
CA LEU A 73 5.91 -8.55 7.99
C LEU A 73 4.94 -9.65 7.60
N PHE A 74 5.43 -10.69 6.92
CA PHE A 74 4.62 -11.78 6.36
C PHE A 74 4.61 -13.03 7.26
N GLN A 75 5.41 -13.05 8.33
CA GLN A 75 5.47 -14.15 9.31
C GLN A 75 4.32 -14.05 10.31
N ASN A 76 3.95 -15.17 10.94
CA ASN A 76 2.95 -15.18 12.02
C ASN A 76 3.58 -14.87 13.39
N LYS A 77 4.07 -13.65 13.57
CA LYS A 77 4.59 -13.15 14.86
C LYS A 77 3.58 -12.22 15.54
N PRO A 78 3.58 -12.10 16.89
CA PRO A 78 2.59 -11.31 17.62
C PRO A 78 2.74 -9.79 17.40
N GLU A 79 3.98 -9.30 17.18
CA GLU A 79 4.27 -7.88 17.00
C GLU A 79 5.18 -7.66 15.78
N ILE A 80 4.99 -6.51 15.13
CA ILE A 80 5.79 -6.03 14.01
C ILE A 80 6.68 -4.92 14.54
N LYS A 81 7.98 -5.21 14.70
CA LYS A 81 8.98 -4.24 15.17
C LYS A 81 9.95 -3.93 14.04
N GLY A 82 9.85 -2.74 13.46
CA GLY A 82 10.84 -2.25 12.50
C GLY A 82 10.94 -0.74 12.57
N LYS A 83 12.05 -0.23 13.13
CA LYS A 83 12.31 1.22 13.22
C LYS A 83 12.26 1.90 11.85
N TRP A 84 12.63 1.19 10.78
CA TRP A 84 12.57 1.69 9.41
C TRP A 84 11.13 2.04 8.96
N LEU A 85 10.10 1.40 9.54
CA LEU A 85 8.70 1.72 9.25
C LEU A 85 8.31 3.13 9.72
N GLU A 86 9.04 3.69 10.69
CA GLU A 86 8.81 5.05 11.18
C GLU A 86 9.12 6.12 10.12
N ALA A 87 9.97 5.79 9.14
CA ALA A 87 10.34 6.67 8.03
C ALA A 87 9.21 6.90 7.01
N PHE A 88 8.13 6.12 7.09
CA PHE A 88 6.94 6.30 6.26
C PHE A 88 5.90 7.13 7.00
N ASP A 89 5.25 8.01 6.24
CA ASP A 89 4.13 8.82 6.68
C ASP A 89 2.82 8.06 6.54
N LEU A 90 2.76 7.15 5.56
CA LEU A 90 1.61 6.31 5.26
C LEU A 90 2.06 4.90 4.86
N VAL A 91 1.42 3.89 5.41
CA VAL A 91 1.52 2.49 5.01
C VAL A 91 0.15 2.05 4.50
N VAL A 92 0.06 1.72 3.22
CA VAL A 92 -1.19 1.29 2.58
C VAL A 92 -1.12 -0.17 2.15
N SER A 93 -2.17 -0.91 2.46
CA SER A 93 -2.34 -2.30 2.08
C SER A 93 -3.68 -2.54 1.39
N TRP A 94 -3.66 -3.37 0.35
CA TRP A 94 -4.86 -3.89 -0.29
C TRP A 94 -4.93 -5.39 -0.07
N LEU A 95 -5.98 -5.84 0.61
CA LEU A 95 -6.05 -7.17 1.18
C LEU A 95 -7.35 -7.87 0.78
N ASN A 96 -7.28 -9.18 0.66
CA ASN A 96 -8.46 -10.03 0.62
C ASN A 96 -8.87 -10.39 2.06
N LYS A 97 -10.16 -10.62 2.31
CA LYS A 97 -10.71 -10.95 3.64
C LYS A 97 -9.95 -11.99 4.48
N PRO A 98 -9.32 -13.05 3.94
CA PRO A 98 -8.50 -13.97 4.73
C PRO A 98 -7.28 -13.33 5.42
N GLN A 99 -6.94 -12.07 5.10
CA GLN A 99 -5.76 -11.35 5.61
C GLN A 99 -6.13 -10.28 6.66
N VAL A 100 -7.37 -10.28 7.18
CA VAL A 100 -7.83 -9.29 8.18
C VAL A 100 -7.00 -9.38 9.47
N GLU A 101 -6.67 -10.58 9.94
CA GLU A 101 -5.86 -10.76 11.16
C GLU A 101 -4.47 -10.13 11.04
N TRP A 102 -3.87 -10.21 9.85
CA TRP A 102 -2.61 -9.53 9.53
C TRP A 102 -2.76 -8.00 9.58
N ALA A 103 -3.86 -7.48 9.03
CA ALA A 103 -4.15 -6.04 9.05
C ALA A 103 -4.34 -5.54 10.48
N ASP A 104 -5.03 -6.29 11.34
CA ASP A 104 -5.24 -5.92 12.73
C ASP A 104 -3.93 -5.91 13.51
N ARG A 105 -3.02 -6.85 13.22
CA ARG A 105 -1.65 -6.81 13.74
C ARG A 105 -0.89 -5.58 13.29
N MET A 106 -0.93 -5.24 12.00
CA MET A 106 -0.29 -4.04 11.46
C MET A 106 -0.85 -2.77 12.12
N LYS A 107 -2.17 -2.67 12.30
CA LYS A 107 -2.82 -1.55 13.01
C LYS A 107 -2.32 -1.40 14.44
N ARG A 108 -2.17 -2.51 15.18
CA ARG A 108 -1.63 -2.49 16.55
C ARG A 108 -0.19 -1.99 16.60
N SER A 109 0.64 -2.34 15.61
CA SER A 109 2.06 -1.98 15.58
C SER A 109 2.36 -0.62 14.93
N LEU A 110 1.56 -0.17 13.96
CA LEU A 110 1.83 1.02 13.13
C LEU A 110 0.80 2.15 13.29
N SER A 111 -0.18 1.95 14.18
CA SER A 111 -1.17 2.96 14.60
C SER A 111 -1.69 3.85 13.46
N GLN A 112 -1.71 5.17 13.64
CA GLN A 112 -2.37 6.15 12.75
C GLN A 112 -1.80 6.22 11.33
N LYS A 113 -0.65 5.57 11.06
CA LYS A 113 0.01 5.58 9.76
C LYS A 113 -0.42 4.44 8.85
N PHE A 114 -1.15 3.43 9.36
CA PHE A 114 -1.49 2.24 8.59
C PHE A 114 -2.95 2.20 8.14
N VAL A 115 -3.14 1.90 6.85
CA VAL A 115 -4.44 1.77 6.20
C VAL A 115 -4.53 0.41 5.51
N ALA A 116 -5.59 -0.32 5.83
CA ALA A 116 -5.94 -1.55 5.16
C ALA A 116 -7.26 -1.39 4.40
N ILE A 117 -7.19 -1.52 3.09
CA ILE A 117 -8.35 -1.59 2.21
C ILE A 117 -8.62 -3.06 1.96
N ILE A 118 -9.73 -3.55 2.50
CA ILE A 118 -10.07 -4.98 2.52
C ILE A 118 -11.21 -5.22 1.54
N ALA A 119 -11.10 -6.27 0.74
CA ALA A 119 -12.14 -6.73 -0.17
C ALA A 119 -12.59 -8.17 0.17
N ASP A 120 -13.89 -8.45 0.01
CA ASP A 120 -14.41 -9.81 -0.07
C ASP A 120 -14.31 -10.31 -1.53
N LYS A 121 -14.05 -11.61 -1.74
CA LYS A 121 -13.96 -12.18 -3.10
C LYS A 121 -15.27 -12.05 -3.90
N ARG A 122 -16.36 -11.64 -3.27
CA ARG A 122 -17.65 -11.38 -3.93
C ARG A 122 -17.75 -9.96 -4.50
N GLU A 123 -16.82 -9.07 -4.17
CA GLU A 123 -16.78 -7.68 -4.62
C GLU A 123 -16.01 -7.59 -5.94
N PHE A 124 -16.64 -8.04 -7.03
CA PHE A 124 -16.08 -7.88 -8.38
C PHE A 124 -16.68 -6.67 -9.11
N PRO A 125 -15.86 -5.93 -9.89
CA PRO A 125 -14.42 -6.15 -10.09
C PRO A 125 -13.57 -5.57 -8.93
N LEU A 126 -12.68 -6.39 -8.36
CA LEU A 126 -11.80 -6.02 -7.24
C LEU A 126 -10.98 -4.75 -7.51
N THR A 127 -10.54 -4.56 -8.75
CA THR A 127 -9.82 -3.37 -9.21
C THR A 127 -10.61 -2.09 -8.94
N ARG A 128 -11.92 -2.10 -9.20
CA ARG A 128 -12.81 -0.95 -8.98
C ARG A 128 -12.98 -0.69 -7.49
N HIS A 129 -13.26 -1.74 -6.72
CA HIS A 129 -13.39 -1.63 -5.26
C HIS A 129 -12.15 -1.01 -4.62
N PHE A 130 -10.97 -1.53 -4.94
CA PHE A 130 -9.73 -1.00 -4.39
C PHE A 130 -9.46 0.44 -4.83
N PHE A 131 -9.79 0.81 -6.07
CA PHE A 131 -9.68 2.17 -6.54
C PHE A 131 -10.60 3.13 -5.78
N GLU A 132 -11.90 2.82 -5.71
CA GLU A 132 -12.91 3.67 -5.06
C GLU A 132 -12.66 3.80 -3.55
N ALA A 133 -12.32 2.70 -2.88
CA ALA A 133 -11.97 2.73 -1.47
C ALA A 133 -10.68 3.52 -1.19
N THR A 134 -9.71 3.49 -2.11
CA THR A 134 -8.51 4.34 -2.02
C THR A 134 -8.85 5.81 -2.20
N ALA A 135 -9.70 6.15 -3.18
CA ALA A 135 -10.17 7.51 -3.40
C ALA A 135 -10.88 8.06 -2.16
N LYS A 136 -11.84 7.28 -1.62
CA LYS A 136 -12.58 7.62 -0.41
C LYS A 136 -11.66 7.84 0.78
N PHE A 137 -10.67 6.97 0.99
CA PHE A 137 -9.67 7.14 2.04
C PHE A 137 -8.88 8.45 1.89
N LEU A 138 -8.48 8.81 0.67
CA LEU A 138 -7.76 10.05 0.38
C LEU A 138 -8.64 11.31 0.45
N GLY A 139 -9.93 11.18 0.81
CA GLY A 139 -10.86 12.31 0.93
C GLY A 139 -11.25 12.93 -0.40
N LYS A 140 -11.22 12.15 -1.49
CA LYS A 140 -11.64 12.57 -2.83
C LYS A 140 -12.71 11.62 -3.36
N GLU A 141 -13.76 12.17 -3.97
CA GLU A 141 -14.65 11.35 -4.80
C GLU A 141 -13.81 10.74 -5.93
N ALA A 142 -13.98 9.44 -6.17
CA ALA A 142 -13.34 8.77 -7.30
C ALA A 142 -13.68 9.57 -8.57
N PRO A 143 -12.71 9.94 -9.42
CA PRO A 143 -13.02 10.65 -10.66
C PRO A 143 -14.03 9.80 -11.44
N SER A 144 -15.18 10.42 -11.77
CA SER A 144 -16.19 9.84 -12.65
C SER A 144 -15.48 9.38 -13.92
N GLN A 145 -15.57 8.07 -14.21
CA GLN A 145 -15.00 7.48 -15.41
C GLN A 145 -15.59 8.09 -16.67
#